data_AF-A0A7W6DY85-F1
#
_entry.id   AF-A0A7W6DY85-F1
#
_cell.length_a   1.000
_cell.length_b   1.000
_cell.length_c   1.000
_cell.angle_alpha   90.00
_cell.angle_beta   90.00
_cell.angle_gamma   90.00
#
_symmetry.space_group_name_H-M   'P 1'
#
loop_
_entity.id
_entity.type
_entity.pdbx_description
1 polymer ?
#
loop_
_entity_poly.entity_id
_entity_poly.type
_entity_poly.pdbx_seq_one_letter_code
_entity_poly.pdbx_strand_id
1 'polypeptide(L)'
;MVPLKTALCALALCHAIPAQAAPVDEHVQRILALSEAACRVEEGEYRDLYHGDNRTVQKTLSFVAEGTRLLCESIRLDAELARLRSEEERLRAEAERLENAWQTAHRINPAKFPNFKGRDTSQKRLLSDAEQIGRTLLVLSNVQNDLRSEARRILSLASEEFNRLSDQNSELLLASLDDEDSHDVIIRLLKRRG
;
A
#
# COMPACT_ATOMS: atom_id res chain seq x y z
N MET A 1 4.27 1.13 -40.56
CA MET A 1 4.10 2.41 -39.83
C MET A 1 3.42 2.10 -38.51
N VAL A 2 4.15 2.16 -37.39
CA VAL A 2 3.54 1.98 -36.06
C VAL A 2 2.67 3.22 -35.78
N PRO A 3 1.39 3.07 -35.40
CA PRO A 3 0.53 4.22 -35.15
C PRO A 3 1.11 5.07 -34.01
N LEU A 4 1.13 6.40 -34.19
CA LEU A 4 1.66 7.36 -33.20
C LEU A 4 1.08 7.16 -31.78
N LYS A 5 -0.16 6.65 -31.66
CA LYS A 5 -0.79 6.30 -30.39
C LYS A 5 -0.01 5.24 -29.60
N THR A 6 0.55 4.24 -30.26
CA THR A 6 1.35 3.18 -29.63
C THR A 6 2.67 3.72 -29.08
N ALA A 7 3.29 4.69 -29.77
CA ALA A 7 4.55 5.30 -29.32
C ALA A 7 4.35 6.26 -28.13
N LEU A 8 3.24 7.00 -28.09
CA LEU A 8 2.85 7.82 -26.93
C LEU A 8 2.48 6.96 -25.71
N CYS A 9 1.83 5.82 -25.94
CA CYS A 9 1.51 4.87 -24.87
C CYS A 9 2.79 4.25 -24.28
N ALA A 10 3.78 3.91 -25.11
CA ALA A 10 5.09 3.43 -24.66
C ALA A 10 5.88 4.50 -23.85
N LEU A 11 5.81 5.78 -24.23
CA LEU A 11 6.44 6.87 -23.48
C LEU A 11 5.75 7.14 -22.13
N ALA A 12 4.41 7.09 -22.09
CA ALA A 12 3.65 7.18 -20.84
C ALA A 12 3.91 5.97 -19.93
N LEU A 13 4.06 4.77 -20.50
CA LEU A 13 4.47 3.56 -19.80
C LEU A 13 5.91 3.64 -19.27
N CYS A 14 6.83 4.31 -19.98
CA CYS A 14 8.19 4.58 -19.48
C CYS A 14 8.24 5.61 -18.34
N HIS A 15 7.17 6.37 -18.10
CA HIS A 15 7.04 7.28 -16.95
C HIS A 15 6.18 6.70 -15.84
N ALA A 16 5.18 5.88 -16.15
CA ALA A 16 4.31 5.21 -15.19
C ALA A 16 4.91 3.92 -14.62
N ILE A 17 5.76 3.24 -15.40
CA ILE A 17 6.61 2.14 -14.97
C ILE A 17 8.04 2.68 -15.03
N PRO A 18 8.78 2.75 -13.92
CA PRO A 18 10.13 3.30 -13.92
C PRO A 18 10.97 2.51 -14.93
N ALA A 19 11.33 3.18 -16.04
CA ALA A 19 12.00 2.59 -17.21
C ALA A 19 13.43 2.07 -16.92
N GLN A 20 13.87 2.21 -15.69
CA GLN A 20 14.92 1.43 -15.06
C GLN A 20 14.29 1.00 -13.74
N ALA A 21 14.16 -0.31 -13.49
CA ALA A 21 13.50 -0.85 -12.32
C ALA A 21 14.01 -0.15 -11.05
N ALA A 22 13.32 0.91 -10.61
CA ALA A 22 13.40 1.34 -9.23
C ALA A 22 13.07 0.06 -8.46
N PRO A 23 13.97 -0.42 -7.58
CA PRO A 23 13.74 -1.66 -6.87
C PRO A 23 12.34 -1.58 -6.27
N VAL A 24 11.57 -2.68 -6.35
CA VAL A 24 10.17 -2.74 -5.86
C VAL A 24 10.01 -2.04 -4.52
N ASP A 25 11.04 -2.13 -3.67
CA ASP A 25 11.14 -1.43 -2.39
C ASP A 25 11.07 0.09 -2.51
N GLU A 26 11.74 0.75 -3.45
CA GLU A 26 11.66 2.21 -3.64
C GLU A 26 10.24 2.64 -4.02
N HIS A 27 9.58 1.92 -4.93
CA HIS A 27 8.18 2.19 -5.28
C HIS A 27 7.28 2.02 -4.05
N VAL A 28 7.45 0.94 -3.29
CA VAL A 28 6.69 0.68 -2.07
C VAL A 28 6.93 1.79 -1.04
N GLN A 29 8.17 2.21 -0.80
CA GLN A 29 8.47 3.29 0.13
C GLN A 29 7.85 4.62 -0.31
N ARG A 30 7.88 4.92 -1.61
CA ARG A 30 7.22 6.12 -2.16
C ARG A 30 5.71 6.10 -1.89
N ILE A 31 5.03 4.98 -2.19
CA ILE A 31 3.58 4.86 -1.93
C ILE A 31 3.27 4.96 -0.44
N LEU A 32 4.04 4.28 0.42
CA LEU A 32 3.87 4.33 1.87
C LEU A 32 4.11 5.72 2.48
N ALA A 33 4.82 6.61 1.77
CA ALA A 33 5.02 8.00 2.17
C ALA A 33 3.85 8.93 1.78
N LEU A 34 2.87 8.44 1.00
CA LEU A 34 1.71 9.22 0.59
C LEU A 34 0.65 9.29 1.70
N SER A 35 -0.23 10.29 1.60
CA SER A 35 -1.51 10.26 2.30
C SER A 35 -2.42 9.19 1.69
N GLU A 36 -3.41 8.71 2.44
CA GLU A 36 -4.40 7.75 1.90
C GLU A 36 -5.06 8.31 0.63
N ALA A 37 -5.49 9.58 0.65
CA ALA A 37 -6.13 10.20 -0.51
C ALA A 37 -5.21 10.26 -1.74
N ALA A 38 -3.94 10.63 -1.56
CA ALA A 38 -2.97 10.64 -2.65
C ALA A 38 -2.71 9.23 -3.19
N CYS A 39 -2.61 8.22 -2.32
CA CYS A 39 -2.49 6.82 -2.72
C CYS A 39 -3.69 6.37 -3.56
N ARG A 40 -4.93 6.74 -3.18
CA ARG A 40 -6.15 6.40 -3.95
C ARG A 40 -6.20 7.07 -5.32
N VAL A 41 -5.71 8.31 -5.44
CA VAL A 41 -5.60 8.98 -6.74
C VAL A 41 -4.66 8.18 -7.65
N GLU A 42 -3.48 7.83 -7.15
CA GLU A 42 -2.50 7.06 -7.92
C GLU A 42 -2.98 5.64 -8.25
N GLU A 43 -3.69 4.98 -7.33
CA GLU A 43 -4.37 3.72 -7.58
C GLU A 43 -5.41 3.83 -8.72
N GLY A 44 -6.18 4.92 -8.73
CA GLY A 44 -7.11 5.24 -9.80
C GLY A 44 -6.42 5.42 -11.16
N GLU A 45 -5.29 6.14 -11.19
CA GLU A 45 -4.50 6.32 -12.42
C GLU A 45 -4.02 4.98 -12.99
N TYR A 46 -3.51 4.07 -12.15
CA TYR A 46 -3.12 2.73 -12.59
C TYR A 46 -4.30 1.89 -13.09
N ARG A 47 -5.46 2.02 -12.43
CA ARG A 47 -6.69 1.34 -12.84
C ARG A 47 -7.20 1.85 -14.19
N ASP A 48 -7.17 3.16 -14.42
CA ASP A 48 -7.58 3.77 -15.68
C ASP A 48 -6.65 3.37 -16.83
N LEU A 49 -5.33 3.31 -16.58
CA LEU A 49 -4.36 2.78 -17.54
C LEU A 49 -4.63 1.31 -17.90
N TYR A 50 -5.03 0.49 -16.92
CA TYR A 50 -5.41 -0.91 -17.12
C TYR A 50 -6.66 -1.08 -18.01
N HIS A 51 -7.63 -0.17 -17.91
CA HIS A 51 -8.85 -0.24 -18.70
C HIS A 51 -8.69 0.25 -20.16
N GLY A 52 -7.51 0.71 -20.55
CA GLY A 52 -7.20 1.07 -21.94
C GLY A 52 -7.10 -0.12 -22.90
N ASP A 53 -7.19 0.14 -24.22
CA ASP A 53 -7.26 -0.87 -25.29
C ASP A 53 -5.98 -1.73 -25.51
N ASN A 54 -4.96 -1.64 -24.65
CA ASN A 54 -3.67 -2.30 -24.87
C ASN A 54 -3.55 -3.65 -24.14
N ARG A 55 -4.05 -4.72 -24.78
CA ARG A 55 -4.09 -6.09 -24.22
C ARG A 55 -2.74 -6.65 -23.77
N THR A 56 -1.63 -6.26 -24.40
CA THR A 56 -0.29 -6.84 -24.13
C THR A 56 0.28 -6.40 -22.78
N VAL A 57 -0.03 -5.20 -22.32
CA VAL A 57 0.48 -4.64 -21.05
C VAL A 57 -0.54 -4.75 -19.92
N GLN A 58 -1.77 -5.17 -20.25
CA GLN A 58 -2.90 -5.22 -19.35
C GLN A 58 -2.65 -6.09 -18.12
N LYS A 59 -1.94 -7.22 -18.28
CA LYS A 59 -1.58 -8.10 -17.16
C LYS A 59 -0.60 -7.43 -16.19
N THR A 60 0.48 -6.83 -16.69
CA THR A 60 1.45 -6.10 -15.85
C THR A 60 0.79 -4.93 -15.11
N LEU A 61 -0.02 -4.14 -15.81
CA LEU A 61 -0.76 -3.03 -15.22
C LEU A 61 -1.77 -3.51 -14.16
N SER A 62 -2.38 -4.68 -14.35
CA SER A 62 -3.28 -5.26 -13.34
C SER A 62 -2.54 -5.60 -12.03
N PHE A 63 -1.31 -6.10 -12.11
CA PHE A 63 -0.49 -6.35 -10.93
C PHE A 63 -0.07 -5.05 -10.25
N VAL A 64 0.32 -4.03 -11.01
CA VAL A 64 0.67 -2.71 -10.43
C VAL A 64 -0.54 -2.10 -9.71
N ALA A 65 -1.71 -2.09 -10.36
CA ALA A 65 -2.94 -1.57 -9.76
C ALA A 65 -3.31 -2.32 -8.47
N GLU A 66 -3.27 -3.65 -8.48
CA GLU A 66 -3.59 -4.46 -7.29
C GLU A 66 -2.56 -4.29 -6.16
N GLY A 67 -1.27 -4.25 -6.49
CA GLY A 67 -0.20 -3.99 -5.52
C GLY A 67 -0.35 -2.62 -4.85
N THR A 68 -0.62 -1.57 -5.64
CA THR A 68 -0.88 -0.22 -5.12
C THR A 68 -2.15 -0.17 -4.28
N ARG A 69 -3.22 -0.84 -4.69
CA ARG A 69 -4.47 -0.96 -3.92
C ARG A 69 -4.22 -1.53 -2.52
N LEU A 70 -3.44 -2.62 -2.42
CA LEU A 70 -3.08 -3.23 -1.14
C LEU A 70 -2.25 -2.29 -0.25
N LEU A 71 -1.32 -1.52 -0.84
CA LEU A 71 -0.57 -0.50 -0.09
C LEU A 71 -1.49 0.59 0.44
N CYS A 72 -2.44 1.08 -0.36
CA CYS A 72 -3.41 2.08 0.10
C CYS A 72 -4.28 1.56 1.25
N GLU A 73 -4.70 0.29 1.22
CA GLU A 73 -5.39 -0.32 2.37
C GLU A 73 -4.49 -0.40 3.60
N SER A 74 -3.19 -0.67 3.43
CA SER A 74 -2.25 -0.69 4.56
C SER A 74 -2.08 0.69 5.21
N ILE A 75 -2.10 1.77 4.41
CA ILE A 75 -2.05 3.17 4.87
C ILE A 75 -3.34 3.52 5.62
N ARG A 76 -4.50 3.12 5.11
CA ARG A 76 -5.78 3.28 5.81
C ARG A 76 -5.76 2.61 7.18
N LEU A 77 -5.15 1.42 7.28
CA LEU A 77 -4.97 0.72 8.55
C LEU A 77 -4.02 1.44 9.52
N ASP A 78 -3.02 2.20 9.05
CA ASP A 78 -2.16 3.00 9.94
C ASP A 78 -2.99 4.01 10.75
N ALA A 79 -3.94 4.69 10.10
CA ALA A 79 -4.83 5.65 10.76
C ALA A 79 -5.75 4.97 11.79
N GLU A 80 -6.31 3.81 11.45
CA GLU A 80 -7.18 3.06 12.36
C GLU A 80 -6.40 2.49 13.56
N LEU A 81 -5.20 1.97 13.34
CA LEU A 81 -4.29 1.53 14.40
C LEU A 81 -3.94 2.68 15.36
N ALA A 82 -3.62 3.87 14.82
CA ALA A 82 -3.33 5.05 15.62
C ALA A 82 -4.54 5.47 16.48
N ARG A 83 -5.75 5.47 15.88
CA ARG A 83 -7.00 5.78 16.57
C ARG A 83 -7.27 4.80 17.72
N LEU A 84 -7.13 3.49 17.46
CA LEU A 84 -7.36 2.45 18.45
C LEU A 84 -6.33 2.48 19.59
N ARG A 85 -5.05 2.74 19.30
CA ARG A 85 -4.02 2.94 20.34
C ARG A 85 -4.36 4.11 21.27
N SER A 86 -4.77 5.25 20.70
CA SER A 86 -5.17 6.41 21.49
C SER A 86 -6.39 6.10 22.37
N GLU A 87 -7.35 5.34 21.86
CA GLU A 87 -8.53 4.94 22.63
C GLU A 87 -8.18 3.93 23.75
N GLU A 88 -7.31 2.97 23.49
CA GLU A 88 -6.79 2.06 24.52
C GLU A 88 -6.12 2.82 25.66
N GLU A 89 -5.21 3.74 25.33
CA GLU A 89 -4.50 4.59 26.29
C GLU A 89 -5.49 5.44 27.11
N ARG A 90 -6.49 6.04 26.44
CA ARG A 90 -7.53 6.83 27.10
C ARG A 90 -8.32 6.01 28.12
N LEU A 91 -8.73 4.79 27.77
CA LEU A 91 -9.48 3.91 28.68
C LEU A 91 -8.65 3.49 29.90
N ARG A 92 -7.36 3.17 29.70
CA ARG A 92 -6.43 2.87 30.80
C ARG A 92 -6.24 4.07 31.73
N ALA A 93 -6.00 5.25 31.17
CA ALA A 93 -5.84 6.48 31.94
C ALA A 93 -7.10 6.83 32.74
N GLU A 94 -8.29 6.62 32.16
CA GLU A 94 -9.55 6.85 32.87
C GLU A 94 -9.76 5.85 34.02
N ALA A 95 -9.41 4.57 33.81
CA ALA A 95 -9.46 3.57 34.88
C ALA A 95 -8.53 3.93 36.05
N GLU A 96 -7.32 4.41 35.75
CA GLU A 96 -6.34 4.89 36.74
C GLU A 96 -6.81 6.17 37.44
N ARG A 97 -7.40 7.12 36.71
CA ARG A 97 -7.96 8.35 37.29
C ARG A 97 -9.04 8.03 38.33
N LEU A 98 -9.93 7.08 38.00
CA LEU A 98 -10.96 6.59 38.93
C LEU A 98 -10.35 5.89 40.15
N GLU A 99 -9.24 5.18 39.97
CA GLU A 99 -8.49 4.55 41.06
C GLU A 99 -7.96 5.59 42.04
N ASN A 100 -7.24 6.58 41.51
CA ASN A 100 -6.62 7.64 42.29
C ASN A 100 -7.67 8.50 43.02
N ALA A 101 -8.78 8.82 42.35
CA ALA A 101 -9.88 9.55 42.94
C ALA A 101 -10.49 8.78 44.13
N TRP A 102 -10.69 7.47 43.97
CA TRP A 102 -11.17 6.63 45.07
C TRP A 102 -10.16 6.55 46.21
N GLN A 103 -8.88 6.30 45.94
CA GLN A 103 -7.86 6.21 46.98
C GLN A 103 -7.80 7.50 47.81
N THR A 104 -7.90 8.65 47.15
CA THR A 104 -7.95 9.96 47.81
C THR A 104 -9.19 10.08 48.71
N ALA A 105 -10.37 9.73 48.19
CA ALA A 105 -11.61 9.79 48.97
C ALA A 105 -11.61 8.81 50.16
N HIS A 106 -11.10 7.60 49.95
CA HIS A 106 -11.01 6.56 50.97
C HIS A 106 -10.05 6.97 52.10
N ARG A 107 -8.92 7.61 51.78
CA ARG A 107 -8.00 8.17 52.79
C ARG A 107 -8.66 9.24 53.67
N ILE A 108 -9.54 10.06 53.09
CA ILE A 108 -10.26 11.12 53.83
C ILE A 108 -11.35 10.54 54.72
N ASN A 109 -12.12 9.57 54.23
CA ASN A 109 -13.22 8.98 54.99
C ASN A 109 -13.42 7.48 54.65
N PRO A 110 -12.69 6.58 55.33
CA PRO A 110 -12.76 5.15 55.04
C PRO A 110 -14.16 4.56 55.27
N ALA A 111 -14.88 5.04 56.29
CA ALA A 111 -16.22 4.55 56.65
C ALA A 111 -17.29 4.89 55.61
N LYS A 112 -17.14 6.02 54.90
CA LYS A 112 -18.06 6.46 53.83
C LYS A 112 -17.76 5.79 52.49
N PHE A 113 -16.51 5.39 52.25
CA PHE A 113 -16.09 4.78 50.99
C PHE A 113 -15.48 3.37 51.15
N PRO A 114 -16.12 2.42 51.87
CA PRO A 114 -15.51 1.14 52.21
C PRO A 114 -15.38 0.19 51.02
N ASN A 115 -16.11 0.44 49.93
CA ASN A 115 -15.92 -0.08 48.57
C ASN A 115 -17.12 0.46 47.78
N PHE A 116 -16.89 1.41 46.88
CA PHE A 116 -17.98 2.03 46.14
C PHE A 116 -18.61 0.99 45.20
N LYS A 117 -19.82 0.51 45.53
CA LYS A 117 -20.53 -0.52 44.76
C LYS A 117 -20.77 0.00 43.34
N GLY A 118 -20.12 -0.59 42.34
CA GLY A 118 -20.15 -0.16 40.94
C GLY A 118 -18.83 0.43 40.41
N ARG A 119 -17.90 0.85 41.29
CA ARG A 119 -16.54 1.26 40.89
C ARG A 119 -15.79 0.10 40.26
N ASP A 120 -15.74 -1.01 40.98
CA ASP A 120 -15.04 -2.22 40.55
C ASP A 120 -15.59 -2.69 39.20
N THR A 121 -16.91 -2.65 39.02
CA THR A 121 -17.55 -2.99 37.75
C THR A 121 -17.16 -2.03 36.62
N SER A 122 -17.20 -0.71 36.85
CA SER A 122 -16.86 0.27 35.80
C SER A 122 -15.38 0.26 35.44
N GLN A 123 -14.47 0.19 36.42
CA GLN A 123 -13.03 0.08 36.16
C GLN A 123 -12.70 -1.25 35.46
N LYS A 124 -13.29 -2.37 35.89
CA LYS A 124 -13.12 -3.66 35.21
C LYS A 124 -13.62 -3.62 33.77
N ARG A 125 -14.72 -2.92 33.49
CA ARG A 125 -15.20 -2.72 32.12
C ARG A 125 -14.21 -1.91 31.29
N LEU A 126 -13.75 -0.76 31.78
CA LEU A 126 -12.75 0.06 31.07
C LEU A 126 -11.48 -0.73 30.75
N LEU A 127 -10.97 -1.51 31.72
CA LEU A 127 -9.78 -2.35 31.52
C LEU A 127 -10.05 -3.50 30.55
N SER A 128 -11.21 -4.15 30.65
CA SER A 128 -11.63 -5.20 29.71
C SER A 128 -11.76 -4.67 28.28
N ASP A 129 -12.34 -3.48 28.11
CA ASP A 129 -12.49 -2.82 26.81
C ASP A 129 -11.12 -2.46 26.24
N ALA A 130 -10.22 -1.89 27.05
CA ALA A 130 -8.83 -1.63 26.66
C ALA A 130 -8.09 -2.91 26.24
N GLU A 131 -8.23 -4.02 26.98
CA GLU A 131 -7.65 -5.31 26.60
C GLU A 131 -8.21 -5.84 25.28
N GLN A 132 -9.52 -5.67 25.04
CA GLN A 132 -10.14 -6.05 23.79
C GLN A 132 -9.62 -5.22 22.61
N ILE A 133 -9.42 -3.91 22.81
CA ILE A 133 -8.76 -3.04 21.82
C ILE A 133 -7.33 -3.50 21.58
N GLY A 134 -6.55 -3.79 22.62
CA GLY A 134 -5.18 -4.30 22.50
C GLY A 134 -5.10 -5.60 21.67
N ARG A 135 -6.03 -6.54 21.88
CA ARG A 135 -6.15 -7.74 21.03
C ARG A 135 -6.47 -7.40 19.57
N THR A 136 -7.36 -6.44 19.36
CA THR A 136 -7.76 -5.99 18.01
C THR A 136 -6.58 -5.31 17.28
N LEU A 137 -5.81 -4.48 17.99
CA LEU A 137 -4.60 -3.85 17.48
C LEU A 137 -3.59 -4.89 16.98
N LEU A 138 -3.38 -5.97 17.73
CA LEU A 138 -2.47 -7.05 17.32
C LEU A 138 -2.93 -7.71 16.02
N VAL A 139 -4.22 -8.03 15.90
CA VAL A 139 -4.79 -8.65 14.69
C VAL A 139 -4.66 -7.70 13.49
N LEU A 140 -5.05 -6.44 13.64
CA LEU A 140 -4.97 -5.45 12.56
C LEU A 140 -3.52 -5.17 12.14
N SER A 141 -2.57 -5.17 13.08
CA SER A 141 -1.16 -5.03 12.77
C SER A 141 -0.63 -6.19 11.92
N ASN A 142 -1.09 -7.42 12.18
CA ASN A 142 -0.74 -8.57 11.35
C ASN A 142 -1.33 -8.44 9.95
N VAL A 143 -2.61 -8.11 9.84
CA VAL A 143 -3.27 -7.87 8.54
C VAL A 143 -2.56 -6.79 7.75
N GLN A 144 -2.13 -5.70 8.39
CA GLN A 144 -1.36 -4.65 7.73
C GLN A 144 -0.02 -5.15 7.18
N ASN A 145 0.70 -5.96 7.96
CA ASN A 145 1.97 -6.55 7.52
C ASN A 145 1.76 -7.53 6.36
N ASP A 146 0.69 -8.32 6.40
CA ASP A 146 0.31 -9.24 5.33
C ASP A 146 -0.01 -8.47 4.04
N LEU A 147 -0.80 -7.39 4.13
CA LEU A 147 -1.09 -6.51 2.98
C LEU A 147 0.18 -5.94 2.36
N ARG A 148 1.11 -5.44 3.17
CA ARG A 148 2.39 -4.88 2.68
C ARG A 148 3.28 -5.96 2.04
N SER A 149 3.29 -7.17 2.61
CA SER A 149 4.08 -8.28 2.08
C SER A 149 3.49 -8.79 0.76
N GLU A 150 2.17 -8.91 0.68
CA GLU A 150 1.47 -9.33 -0.52
C GLU A 150 1.58 -8.29 -1.64
N ALA A 151 1.50 -7.00 -1.30
CA ALA A 151 1.75 -5.93 -2.26
C ALA A 151 3.14 -6.01 -2.87
N ARG A 152 4.18 -6.22 -2.05
CA ARG A 152 5.56 -6.44 -2.56
C ARG A 152 5.62 -7.64 -3.50
N ARG A 153 5.03 -8.78 -3.10
CA ARG A 153 5.00 -10.00 -3.92
C ARG A 153 4.36 -9.75 -5.29
N ILE A 154 3.22 -9.07 -5.33
CA ILE A 154 2.51 -8.76 -6.59
C ILE A 154 3.32 -7.77 -7.45
N LEU A 155 3.92 -6.75 -6.85
CA LEU A 155 4.76 -5.79 -7.58
C LEU A 155 6.03 -6.43 -8.13
N SER A 156 6.63 -7.40 -7.41
CA SER A 156 7.72 -8.22 -7.93
C SER A 156 7.30 -9.02 -9.16
N LEU A 157 6.11 -9.64 -9.14
CA LEU A 157 5.57 -10.33 -10.31
C LEU A 157 5.33 -9.39 -11.49
N ALA A 158 4.90 -8.15 -11.23
CA ALA A 158 4.75 -7.13 -12.26
C ALA A 158 6.11 -6.79 -12.91
N SER A 159 7.15 -6.63 -12.10
CA SER A 159 8.51 -6.36 -12.56
C SER A 159 9.07 -7.53 -13.39
N GLU A 160 8.89 -8.76 -12.93
CA GLU A 160 9.30 -9.96 -13.69
C GLU A 160 8.60 -10.06 -15.05
N GLU A 161 7.29 -9.82 -15.10
CA GLU A 161 6.54 -9.86 -16.34
C GLU A 161 6.96 -8.75 -17.31
N PHE A 162 7.23 -7.56 -16.79
CA PHE A 162 7.75 -6.45 -17.59
C PHE A 162 9.11 -6.80 -18.23
N ASN A 163 10.02 -7.40 -17.45
CA ASN A 163 11.31 -7.84 -17.96
C ASN A 163 11.16 -8.90 -19.07
N ARG A 164 10.28 -9.89 -18.88
CA ARG A 164 9.97 -10.89 -19.92
C ARG A 164 9.47 -10.26 -21.22
N LEU A 165 8.58 -9.27 -21.14
CA LEU A 165 8.08 -8.57 -22.33
C LEU A 165 9.19 -7.75 -23.01
N SER A 166 10.09 -7.15 -22.23
CA SER A 166 11.26 -6.44 -22.76
C SER A 166 12.19 -7.38 -23.53
N ASP A 167 12.46 -8.55 -22.97
CA ASP A 167 13.33 -9.56 -23.59
C ASP A 167 12.71 -10.10 -24.89
N GLN A 168 11.42 -10.46 -24.86
CA GLN A 168 10.68 -10.92 -26.05
C GLN A 168 10.66 -9.87 -27.15
N ASN A 169 10.44 -8.60 -26.80
CA ASN A 169 10.46 -7.51 -27.77
C ASN A 169 11.86 -7.31 -28.38
N SER A 170 12.90 -7.54 -27.58
CA SER A 170 14.29 -7.44 -28.03
C SER A 170 14.64 -8.60 -28.97
N GLU A 171 14.22 -9.83 -28.66
CA GLU A 171 14.35 -11.00 -29.53
C GLU A 171 13.59 -10.83 -30.86
N LEU A 172 12.37 -10.30 -30.84
CA LEU A 172 11.59 -10.02 -32.04
C LEU A 172 12.26 -8.97 -32.94
N LEU A 173 12.88 -7.96 -32.32
CA LEU A 173 13.69 -6.96 -33.02
C LEU A 173 14.92 -7.58 -33.66
N LEU A 174 15.65 -8.43 -32.93
CA LEU A 174 16.81 -9.15 -33.44
C LEU A 174 16.44 -10.13 -34.57
N ALA A 175 15.35 -10.89 -34.42
CA ALA A 175 14.86 -11.79 -35.45
C ALA A 175 14.41 -11.04 -36.72
N SER A 176 13.89 -9.81 -36.57
CA SER A 176 13.56 -8.95 -37.72
C SER A 176 14.79 -8.32 -38.39
N LEU A 177 15.95 -8.33 -37.72
CA LEU A 177 17.22 -7.84 -38.28
C LEU A 177 17.92 -8.91 -39.12
N ASP A 178 17.61 -10.20 -38.93
CA ASP A 178 18.18 -11.29 -39.75
C ASP A 178 17.51 -11.41 -41.14
N ASP A 179 16.41 -10.68 -41.39
CA ASP A 179 15.86 -10.49 -42.74
C ASP A 179 16.63 -9.36 -43.43
N GLU A 180 17.47 -9.68 -44.43
CA GLU A 180 18.41 -8.75 -45.08
C GLU A 180 17.76 -7.45 -45.60
N ASP A 181 16.46 -7.47 -45.91
CA ASP A 181 15.71 -6.29 -46.39
C ASP A 181 15.30 -5.30 -45.28
N SER A 182 15.32 -5.70 -44.00
CA SER A 182 14.84 -4.88 -42.87
C SER A 182 15.93 -3.98 -42.25
N HIS A 183 17.19 -4.27 -42.53
CA HIS A 183 18.36 -3.55 -41.98
C HIS A 183 18.36 -2.06 -42.35
N ASP A 184 17.93 -1.74 -43.58
CA ASP A 184 18.02 -0.39 -44.14
C ASP A 184 16.93 0.56 -43.58
N VAL A 185 15.82 -0.01 -43.12
CA VAL A 185 14.72 0.74 -42.47
C VAL A 185 15.08 1.11 -41.04
N ILE A 186 15.75 0.21 -40.30
CA ILE A 186 16.14 0.44 -38.90
C ILE A 186 17.28 1.46 -38.81
N ILE A 187 18.26 1.43 -39.71
CA ILE A 187 19.33 2.45 -39.78
C ILE A 187 18.74 3.84 -40.03
N ARG A 188 17.70 3.97 -40.87
CA ARG A 188 17.02 5.25 -41.12
C ARG A 188 16.21 5.74 -39.91
N LEU A 189 15.62 4.83 -39.14
CA LEU A 189 14.88 5.16 -37.92
C LEU A 189 15.80 5.57 -36.77
N LEU A 190 16.96 4.92 -36.61
CA LEU A 190 17.97 5.30 -35.61
C LEU A 190 18.65 6.64 -35.96
N LYS A 191 18.92 6.91 -37.24
CA LYS A 191 19.45 8.22 -37.69
C LYS A 191 18.48 9.39 -37.54
N ARG A 192 17.18 9.14 -37.40
CA ARG A 192 16.18 10.20 -37.13
C ARG A 192 16.00 10.53 -35.65
N ARG A 193 16.66 9.79 -34.75
CA ARG A 193 16.46 9.86 -33.30
C ARG A 193 17.64 10.47 -32.54
N GLY A 194 18.70 10.90 -33.24
CA GLY A 194 19.76 11.79 -32.74
C GLY A 194 19.60 13.16 -33.39
#